data_AF-A0A958ETM8-F1
#
_entry.id   AF-A0A958ETM8-F1
#
_cell.length_a   1.000
_cell.length_b   1.000
_cell.length_c   1.000
_cell.angle_alpha   90.00
_cell.angle_beta   90.00
_cell.angle_gamma   90.00
#
_symmetry.space_group_name_H-M   'P 1'
#
loop_
_entity.id
_entity.type
_entity.pdbx_description
1 polymer ?
#
loop_
_entity_poly.entity_id
_entity_poly.type
_entity_poly.pdbx_seq_one_letter_code
_entity_poly.pdbx_strand_id
1 'polypeptide(L)' 'MNKFMLVQKKKIEIDKWCEGCATNNDPGQDYVLDWINRNGSWFRKAWERSLCKNCVFIDECGIDLKSCCEKFSAKIKNVS' A
#
# COMPACT_ATOMS: atom_id res chain seq x y z
N MET A 1 -11.92 5.82 -8.37
CA MET A 1 -11.29 4.60 -7.82
C MET A 1 -11.10 4.78 -6.31
N ASN A 2 -11.43 3.79 -5.48
CA ASN A 2 -11.23 3.88 -4.02
C ASN A 2 -9.72 3.88 -3.70
N LYS A 3 -9.22 4.86 -2.93
CA LYS A 3 -7.81 4.99 -2.55
C LYS A 3 -7.24 3.73 -1.88
N PHE A 4 -8.05 3.03 -1.08
CA PHE A 4 -7.65 1.78 -0.47
C PHE A 4 -7.37 0.71 -1.54
N MET A 5 -8.28 0.54 -2.50
CA MET A 5 -8.15 -0.46 -3.57
C MET A 5 -6.95 -0.17 -4.46
N LEU A 6 -6.67 1.11 -4.74
CA LEU A 6 -5.50 1.54 -5.51
C LEU A 6 -4.20 1.09 -4.83
N VAL A 7 -4.07 1.37 -3.53
CA VAL A 7 -2.86 1.05 -2.76
C VAL A 7 -2.74 -0.46 -2.52
N GLN A 8 -3.86 -1.15 -2.25
CA GLN A 8 -3.88 -2.61 -2.10
C GLN A 8 -3.43 -3.30 -3.39
N LYS A 9 -3.97 -2.89 -4.54
CA LYS A 9 -3.57 -3.44 -5.85
C LYS A 9 -2.08 -3.24 -6.08
N LYS A 10 -1.57 -2.03 -5.87
CA LYS A 10 -0.14 -1.72 -6.05
C LYS A 10 0.75 -2.54 -5.13
N LYS A 11 0.34 -2.73 -3.86
CA LYS A 11 1.09 -3.57 -2.92
C LYS A 11 1.14 -5.03 -3.37
N ILE A 12 0.01 -5.59 -3.81
CA ILE A 12 -0.06 -6.96 -4.34
C ILE A 12 0.85 -7.12 -5.57
N GLU A 13 0.84 -6.16 -6.50
CA GLU A 13 1.70 -6.20 -7.69
C GLU A 13 3.19 -6.20 -7.33
N ILE A 14 3.61 -5.37 -6.37
CA ILE A 14 5.00 -5.33 -5.88
C ILE A 14 5.37 -6.65 -5.20
N ASP A 15 4.54 -7.14 -4.29
CA ASP A 15 4.84 -8.38 -3.56
C ASP A 15 4.86 -9.58 -4.51
N LYS A 16 3.96 -9.62 -5.50
CA LYS A 16 3.96 -10.64 -6.57
C LYS A 16 5.26 -10.59 -7.38
N TRP A 17 5.71 -9.40 -7.76
CA TRP A 17 6.97 -9.23 -8.47
C TRP A 17 8.15 -9.73 -7.64
N CYS A 18 8.21 -9.36 -6.36
CA CYS A 18 9.26 -9.80 -5.45
C CYS A 18 9.27 -11.34 -5.28
N GLU A 19 8.11 -11.97 -5.10
CA GLU A 19 7.98 -13.42 -5.03
C GLU A 19 8.49 -14.09 -6.33
N GLY A 20 8.11 -13.53 -7.47
CA GLY A 20 8.53 -14.06 -8.76
C GLY A 20 10.04 -13.94 -8.99
N CYS A 21 10.65 -12.83 -8.55
CA CYS A 21 12.11 -12.70 -8.53
C CYS A 21 12.78 -13.71 -7.59
N ALA A 22 12.20 -13.96 -6.41
CA ALA A 22 12.76 -14.89 -5.43
C ALA A 22 12.67 -16.36 -5.88
N THR A 23 11.62 -16.73 -6.62
CA THR A 23 11.36 -18.10 -7.09
C THR A 23 11.77 -18.35 -8.53
N ASN A 24 12.19 -17.30 -9.25
CA ASN A 24 12.46 -17.30 -10.69
C ASN A 24 11.28 -17.88 -11.51
N ASN A 25 10.06 -17.56 -11.11
CA ASN A 25 8.83 -18.05 -11.72
C ASN A 25 7.71 -16.99 -11.65
N ASP A 26 6.67 -17.07 -12.50
CA ASP A 26 5.46 -16.25 -12.31
C ASP A 26 4.60 -16.90 -11.22
N PRO A 27 4.29 -16.19 -10.10
CA PRO A 27 3.41 -16.73 -9.07
C PRO A 27 1.97 -17.01 -9.53
N GLY A 28 1.60 -16.57 -10.74
CA GLY A 28 0.30 -16.85 -11.34
C GLY A 28 -0.82 -15.96 -10.80
N GLN A 29 -2.07 -16.29 -11.15
CA GLN A 29 -3.25 -15.51 -10.77
C GLN A 29 -3.70 -15.78 -9.34
N ASP A 30 -3.48 -17.00 -8.83
CA ASP A 30 -3.89 -17.41 -7.49
C ASP A 30 -3.16 -16.63 -6.39
N TYR A 31 -1.97 -16.10 -6.69
CA TYR A 31 -1.21 -15.26 -5.78
C TYR A 31 -2.04 -14.11 -5.19
N VAL A 32 -2.90 -13.49 -5.98
CA VAL A 32 -3.73 -12.36 -5.53
C VAL A 32 -4.68 -12.79 -4.42
N LEU A 33 -5.36 -13.93 -4.61
CA LEU A 33 -6.31 -14.47 -3.63
C LEU A 33 -5.58 -14.91 -2.36
N ASP A 34 -4.45 -15.59 -2.51
CA ASP A 34 -3.64 -16.02 -1.38
C ASP A 34 -3.06 -14.84 -0.59
N TRP A 35 -2.66 -13.77 -1.29
CA TRP A 35 -2.21 -12.55 -0.65
C TRP A 35 -3.35 -11.90 0.14
N ILE A 36 -4.56 -11.83 -0.42
CA ILE A 36 -5.73 -11.27 0.28
C ILE A 36 -6.07 -12.10 1.52
N ASN A 37 -6.05 -13.42 1.42
CA ASN A 37 -6.34 -14.32 2.54
C ASN A 37 -5.31 -14.18 3.67
N ARG A 38 -4.03 -14.08 3.33
CA ARG A 38 -2.93 -13.98 4.30
C ARG A 38 -2.77 -12.59 4.91
N ASN A 39 -2.90 -11.54 4.09
CA ASN A 39 -2.52 -10.17 4.44
C ASN A 39 -3.70 -9.20 4.56
N GLY A 40 -4.85 -9.49 3.95
CA GLY A 40 -5.94 -8.52 3.77
C GLY A 40 -6.44 -7.88 5.06
N SER A 41 -6.61 -8.69 6.12
CA SER A 41 -7.08 -8.19 7.42
C SER A 41 -6.08 -7.23 8.08
N TRP A 42 -4.80 -7.61 8.13
CA TRP A 42 -3.74 -6.75 8.66
C TRP A 42 -3.59 -5.48 7.81
N PHE A 43 -3.55 -5.62 6.48
CA PHE A 43 -3.36 -4.51 5.57
C PHE A 43 -4.46 -3.47 5.70
N ARG A 44 -5.72 -3.92 5.83
CA ARG A 44 -6.85 -3.03 6.09
C ARG A 44 -6.70 -2.30 7.43
N LYS A 45 -6.32 -2.99 8.50
CA LYS A 45 -6.11 -2.36 9.83
C LYS A 45 -4.98 -1.33 9.79
N ALA A 46 -3.87 -1.64 9.11
CA ALA A 46 -2.76 -0.71 8.93
C ALA A 46 -3.17 0.50 8.08
N TRP A 47 -3.94 0.30 7.02
CA TRP A 47 -4.51 1.39 6.21
C TRP A 47 -5.35 2.36 7.04
N GLU A 48 -6.28 1.85 7.86
CA GLU A 48 -7.16 2.69 8.69
C GLU A 48 -6.37 3.57 9.67
N ARG A 49 -5.23 3.06 10.17
CA ARG A 49 -4.31 3.77 11.09
C ARG A 49 -3.32 4.68 10.38
N SER A 50 -3.14 4.53 9.07
CA SER A 50 -2.17 5.31 8.31
C SER A 50 -2.66 6.73 8.01
N LEU A 51 -1.71 7.65 7.86
CA LEU A 51 -1.98 8.98 7.29
C LEU A 51 -2.07 8.93 5.76
N CYS A 52 -1.59 7.84 5.14
CA CYS A 52 -1.56 7.67 3.68
C CYS A 52 -2.94 7.80 3.02
N LYS A 53 -4.03 7.44 3.72
CA LYS A 53 -5.42 7.60 3.21
C LYS A 53 -5.75 9.02 2.76
N ASN A 54 -5.12 10.02 3.39
CA ASN A 54 -5.32 11.43 3.09
C ASN A 54 -4.17 12.02 2.23
N CYS A 55 -3.14 11.23 1.91
CA CYS A 55 -1.95 11.74 1.21
C CYS A 55 -2.29 12.17 -0.21
N VAL A 56 -1.65 13.24 -0.67
CA VAL A 56 -1.70 13.68 -2.07
C VAL A 56 -0.73 12.92 -2.97
N PHE A 57 0.35 12.36 -2.39
CA PHE A 57 1.34 11.52 -3.09
C PHE A 57 1.06 10.03 -2.89
N ILE A 58 -0.22 9.66 -2.86
CA ILE A 58 -0.63 8.31 -2.50
C ILE A 58 -0.16 7.25 -3.49
N ASP A 59 0.03 7.65 -4.74
CA ASP A 59 0.60 6.79 -5.77
C ASP A 59 2.08 6.47 -5.53
N GLU A 60 2.82 7.33 -4.84
CA GLU A 60 4.24 7.12 -4.55
C GLU A 60 4.45 6.38 -3.24
N CYS A 61 3.83 6.85 -2.15
CA CYS A 61 4.12 6.38 -0.79
C CYS A 61 2.95 5.65 -0.12
N GLY A 62 1.84 5.43 -0.82
CA GLY A 62 0.64 4.82 -0.25
C GLY A 62 0.89 3.44 0.35
N ILE A 63 1.75 2.65 -0.31
CA ILE A 63 2.09 1.28 0.09
C ILE A 63 2.82 1.18 1.44
N ASP A 64 3.43 2.27 1.91
CA ASP A 64 4.19 2.30 3.15
C ASP A 64 3.29 2.34 4.39
N LEU A 65 2.01 2.70 4.23
CA LEU A 65 1.02 2.80 5.31
C LEU A 65 1.50 3.57 6.54
N LYS A 66 2.31 4.63 6.34
CA LYS A 66 2.96 5.34 7.44
C LYS A 66 1.95 5.97 8.39
N SER A 67 2.20 5.82 9.69
CA SER A 67 1.49 6.52 10.77
C SER A 67 1.98 7.95 10.97
N CYS A 68 3.17 8.28 10.44
CA CYS A 68 3.74 9.63 10.41
C CYS A 68 4.28 9.94 9.00
N CYS A 69 4.10 11.17 8.51
CA CYS A 69 4.58 11.56 7.18
C CYS A 69 5.06 13.01 7.19
N GLU A 70 6.34 13.21 6.87
CA GLU A 70 6.97 14.53 6.82
C GLU A 70 6.31 15.44 5.77
N LYS A 71 5.93 14.86 4.61
CA LYS A 71 5.18 15.57 3.55
C LYS A 71 3.82 16.09 4.04
N PHE A 72 3.22 15.47 5.06
CA PHE A 72 2.00 15.95 5.71
C PHE A 72 2.28 17.11 6.67
N SER A 73 3.33 17.02 7.47
CA SER A 73 3.73 18.10 8.38
C SER A 73 4.11 19.39 7.64
N ALA A 74 4.69 19.28 6.44
CA ALA A 74 5.03 20.42 5.59
C ALA A 74 3.79 21.20 5.09
N LYS A 75 2.66 20.51 4.82
CA LYS A 75 1.41 21.18 4.43
C LYS A 75 0.76 21.95 5.57
N ILE A 76 0.92 21.50 6.82
CA ILE A 76 0.38 22.20 7.99
C ILE A 76 1.17 23.50 8.26
N LYS A 77 2.48 23.52 7.96
CA LYS A 77 3.33 24.70 8.15
C LYS A 77 3.14 25.82 7.10
N ASN A 78 2.46 25.54 5.99
CA ASN A 78 2.18 26.54 4.95
C ASN A 78 0.78 27.18 5.09
N VAL A 79 0.14 27.01 6.25
CA VAL A 79 -1.08 27.73 6.64
C VAL A 79 -0.75 28.56 7.88
N SER A 80 0.03 29.61 7.67
CA SER A 80 0.28 30.68 8.65
C SER A 80 0.60 31.96 7.90
#